data_AF-A0A3D4NSG5-F1
#
_entry.id   AF-A0A3D4NSG5-F1
#
_cell.length_a   1.000
_cell.length_b   1.000
_cell.length_c   1.000
_cell.angle_alpha   90.00
_cell.angle_beta   90.00
_cell.angle_gamma   90.00
#
_symmetry.space_group_name_H-M   'P 1'
#
loop_
_entity.id
_entity.type
_entity.pdbx_description
1 polymer ?
#
loop_
_entity_poly.entity_id
_entity_poly.type
_entity_poly.pdbx_seq_one_letter_code
_entity_poly.pdbx_strand_id
1 'polypeptide(L)'
;MSAPIVKLFTQPNFAWTDIRKEEEAHPRHYLAHLLLLALIPAVCLFIGTTYVGWSLAENEIVKLSATSALQLCGLLYVTIVAGVALMGLFIRWMSRTFDARPTINQCIGFAAYTVTPFFLAGIAGLYPSRWLAI
;
A
#
# COMPACT_ATOMS: atom_id res chain seq x y z
N MET A 1 -13.10 -12.19 -10.55
CA MET A 1 -12.30 -13.42 -10.81
C MET A 1 -10.87 -12.99 -11.11
N SER A 2 -9.94 -13.66 -10.45
CA SER A 2 -8.47 -13.59 -10.47
C SER A 2 -7.79 -12.96 -11.70
N ALA A 3 -7.27 -11.72 -11.54
CA ALA A 3 -5.90 -11.27 -11.86
C ALA A 3 -5.82 -9.81 -12.39
N PRO A 4 -5.73 -8.77 -11.53
CA PRO A 4 -5.52 -7.40 -11.99
C PRO A 4 -4.09 -6.91 -11.69
N ILE A 5 -3.11 -7.78 -11.48
CA ILE A 5 -1.71 -7.36 -11.33
C ILE A 5 -0.99 -7.51 -12.66
N VAL A 6 -0.97 -8.73 -13.23
CA VAL A 6 -0.32 -8.99 -14.53
C VAL A 6 -0.95 -8.17 -15.66
N LYS A 7 -2.29 -8.02 -15.64
CA LYS A 7 -3.02 -7.18 -16.60
C LYS A 7 -2.74 -5.69 -16.41
N LEU A 8 -2.49 -5.23 -15.18
CA LEU A 8 -2.10 -3.83 -14.91
C LEU A 8 -0.76 -3.51 -15.57
N PHE A 9 0.18 -4.45 -15.51
CA PHE A 9 1.53 -4.28 -16.08
C PHE A 9 1.60 -4.54 -17.59
N THR A 10 0.72 -5.38 -18.16
CA THR A 10 0.76 -5.74 -19.59
C THR A 10 -0.28 -5.02 -20.44
N GLN A 11 -1.44 -4.67 -19.87
CA GLN A 11 -2.60 -4.10 -20.58
C GLN A 11 -3.36 -3.10 -19.68
N PRO A 12 -2.74 -1.97 -19.33
CA PRO A 12 -3.27 -1.06 -18.30
C PRO A 12 -4.66 -0.51 -18.63
N ASN A 13 -4.94 -0.17 -19.90
CA ASN A 13 -6.24 0.36 -20.31
C ASN A 13 -7.40 -0.60 -20.02
N PHE A 14 -7.21 -1.89 -20.29
CA PHE A 14 -8.24 -2.91 -20.02
C PHE A 14 -8.35 -3.18 -18.52
N ALA A 15 -7.23 -3.22 -17.81
CA ALA A 15 -7.21 -3.42 -16.36
C ALA A 15 -7.99 -2.32 -15.62
N TRP A 16 -7.81 -1.05 -15.97
CA TRP A 16 -8.55 0.05 -15.36
C TRP A 16 -10.06 -0.01 -15.65
N THR A 17 -10.43 -0.47 -16.84
CA THR A 17 -11.85 -0.62 -17.21
C THR A 17 -12.51 -1.75 -16.41
N ASP A 18 -11.80 -2.88 -16.23
CA ASP A 18 -12.24 -4.01 -15.41
C ASP A 18 -12.34 -3.62 -13.93
N ILE A 19 -11.33 -2.93 -13.38
CA ILE A 19 -11.33 -2.43 -11.99
C ILE A 19 -12.52 -1.49 -11.75
N ARG A 20 -12.77 -0.55 -12.67
CA ARG A 20 -13.91 0.37 -12.54
C ARG A 20 -15.25 -0.37 -12.51
N LYS A 21 -15.43 -1.37 -13.38
CA LYS A 21 -16.64 -2.20 -13.41
C LYS A 21 -16.81 -3.03 -12.13
N GLU A 22 -15.73 -3.60 -11.60
CA GLU A 22 -15.77 -4.34 -10.34
C GLU A 22 -16.07 -3.44 -9.14
N GLU A 23 -15.54 -2.22 -9.10
CA GLU A 23 -15.85 -1.24 -8.06
C GLU A 23 -17.29 -0.72 -8.14
N GLU A 24 -17.82 -0.48 -9.34
CA GLU A 24 -19.22 -0.13 -9.56
C GLU A 24 -20.16 -1.24 -9.07
N ALA A 25 -19.78 -2.51 -9.27
CA ALA A 25 -20.55 -3.66 -8.80
C ALA A 25 -20.41 -3.92 -7.28
N HIS A 26 -19.22 -3.69 -6.70
CA HIS A 26 -18.91 -4.01 -5.30
C HIS A 26 -18.12 -2.89 -4.59
N PRO A 27 -18.77 -1.78 -4.22
CA PRO A 27 -18.12 -0.55 -3.75
C PRO A 27 -17.42 -0.64 -2.38
N ARG A 28 -17.29 -1.83 -1.77
CA ARG A 28 -16.55 -2.06 -0.51
C ARG A 28 -15.45 -3.12 -0.62
N HIS A 29 -15.33 -3.78 -1.78
CA HIS A 29 -14.38 -4.88 -1.96
C HIS A 29 -12.91 -4.42 -1.84
N TYR A 30 -12.64 -3.17 -2.22
CA TYR A 30 -11.31 -2.56 -2.09
C TYR A 30 -10.80 -2.51 -0.64
N LEU A 31 -11.68 -2.49 0.37
CA LEU A 31 -11.27 -2.40 1.77
C LEU A 31 -10.51 -3.64 2.21
N ALA A 32 -11.00 -4.83 1.83
CA ALA A 32 -10.30 -6.07 2.13
C ALA A 32 -8.93 -6.12 1.43
N HIS A 33 -8.89 -5.70 0.16
CA HIS A 33 -7.64 -5.60 -0.61
C HIS A 33 -6.64 -4.64 0.05
N LEU A 34 -7.08 -3.43 0.41
CA LEU A 34 -6.28 -2.40 1.06
C LEU A 34 -5.73 -2.89 2.41
N LEU A 35 -6.59 -3.40 3.28
CA LEU A 35 -6.20 -3.81 4.63
C LEU A 35 -5.23 -5.00 4.60
N LEU A 36 -5.46 -5.97 3.71
CA LEU A 36 -4.58 -7.13 3.58
C LEU A 36 -3.22 -6.75 2.97
N LEU A 37 -3.19 -5.93 1.92
CA LEU A 37 -1.92 -5.54 1.30
C LEU A 37 -1.13 -4.53 2.13
N ALA A 38 -1.80 -3.62 2.84
CA ALA A 38 -1.12 -2.69 3.76
C ALA A 38 -0.41 -3.42 4.91
N LEU A 39 -0.79 -4.67 5.20
CA LEU A 39 -0.12 -5.50 6.19
C LEU A 39 1.28 -5.95 5.73
N ILE A 40 1.50 -6.09 4.42
CA ILE A 40 2.78 -6.53 3.83
C ILE A 40 3.94 -5.62 4.28
N PRO A 41 3.95 -4.30 4.01
CA PRO A 41 5.05 -3.44 4.44
C PRO A 41 5.25 -3.45 5.95
N ALA A 42 4.18 -3.48 6.75
CA ALA A 42 4.27 -3.47 8.20
C ALA A 42 4.92 -4.75 8.76
N VAL A 43 4.52 -5.92 8.25
CA VAL A 43 5.07 -7.22 8.68
C VAL A 43 6.49 -7.42 8.17
N CYS A 44 6.75 -7.11 6.90
CA CYS A 44 8.09 -7.21 6.33
C CYS A 44 9.08 -6.33 7.09
N LEU A 45 8.71 -5.09 7.39
CA LEU A 45 9.55 -4.17 8.15
C LEU A 45 9.74 -4.62 9.61
N PHE A 46 8.70 -5.16 10.26
CA PHE A 46 8.82 -5.73 11.61
C PHE A 46 9.85 -6.85 11.64
N ILE A 47 9.78 -7.78 10.69
CA ILE A 47 10.71 -8.90 10.57
C ILE A 47 12.13 -8.39 10.29
N GLY A 48 12.29 -7.51 9.30
CA GLY A 48 13.60 -6.98 8.92
C GLY A 48 14.27 -6.19 10.03
N THR A 49 13.54 -5.34 10.75
CA THR A 49 14.12 -4.51 11.82
C THR A 49 14.41 -5.27 13.11
N THR A 50 13.68 -6.36 13.38
CA THR A 50 13.84 -7.16 14.62
C THR A 50 14.84 -8.30 14.45
N TYR A 51 14.77 -9.06 13.36
CA TYR A 51 15.57 -10.27 13.17
C TYR A 51 16.85 -10.02 12.38
N VAL A 52 16.73 -9.33 11.24
CA VAL A 52 17.88 -9.06 10.35
C VAL A 52 18.71 -7.91 10.91
N GLY A 53 18.06 -6.81 11.27
CA GLY A 53 18.73 -5.57 11.62
C GLY A 53 19.28 -4.84 10.41
N TRP A 54 19.71 -3.61 10.62
CA TRP A 54 20.28 -2.77 9.58
C TRP A 54 21.62 -2.19 10.07
N SER A 55 22.46 -1.77 9.13
CA SER A 55 23.83 -1.37 9.42
C SER A 55 24.21 -0.12 8.63
N LEU A 56 24.55 0.97 9.33
CA LEU A 56 25.05 2.21 8.71
C LEU A 56 26.56 2.18 8.45
N ALA A 57 27.31 1.50 9.32
CA ALA A 57 28.74 1.29 9.25
C ALA A 57 29.04 -0.21 9.28
N GLU A 58 30.06 -0.67 8.54
CA GLU A 58 30.31 -2.10 8.25
C GLU A 58 30.36 -3.04 9.48
N ASN A 59 30.61 -2.52 10.69
CA ASN A 59 30.78 -3.32 11.90
C ASN A 59 29.64 -3.22 12.93
N GLU A 60 28.55 -2.51 12.65
CA GLU A 60 27.42 -2.41 13.60
C GLU A 60 26.10 -2.84 12.96
N ILE A 61 25.46 -3.85 13.56
CA ILE A 61 24.10 -4.28 13.22
C ILE A 61 23.16 -3.78 14.31
N VAL A 62 22.34 -2.80 13.97
CA VAL A 62 21.32 -2.23 14.85
C VAL A 62 20.02 -2.99 14.67
N LYS A 63 19.48 -3.52 15.76
CA LYS A 63 18.18 -4.19 15.82
C LYS A 63 17.24 -3.42 16.72
N LEU A 64 15.97 -3.37 16.35
CA LEU A 64 14.95 -2.83 17.24
C LEU A 64 14.49 -3.90 18.23
N SER A 65 14.11 -3.48 19.44
CA SER A 65 13.44 -4.38 20.36
C SER A 65 12.05 -4.72 19.81
N ALA A 66 11.56 -5.92 20.11
CA ALA A 66 10.26 -6.37 19.61
C ALA A 66 9.13 -5.37 19.97
N THR A 67 9.17 -4.79 21.17
CA THR A 67 8.18 -3.80 21.61
C THR A 67 8.21 -2.52 20.77
N SER A 68 9.39 -1.94 20.52
CA SER A 68 9.49 -0.71 19.74
C SER A 68 9.18 -0.95 18.26
N ALA A 69 9.63 -2.08 17.71
CA ALA A 69 9.32 -2.49 16.35
C ALA A 69 7.81 -2.66 16.14
N LEU A 70 7.10 -3.29 17.10
CA LEU A 70 5.65 -3.51 17.01
C LEU A 70 4.89 -2.19 17.06
N GLN A 71 5.27 -1.27 17.95
CA GLN A 71 4.68 0.07 18.01
C GLN A 71 4.84 0.83 16.70
N LEU A 72 6.06 0.88 16.15
CA LEU A 72 6.35 1.58 14.90
C LEU A 72 5.62 0.95 13.71
N CYS A 73 5.63 -0.38 13.58
CA CYS A 73 4.96 -1.07 12.48
C CYS A 73 3.43 -0.96 12.58
N GLY A 74 2.88 -0.95 13.79
CA GLY A 74 1.47 -0.68 14.02
C GLY A 74 1.07 0.74 13.60
N LEU A 75 1.85 1.75 13.98
CA LEU A 75 1.65 3.14 13.55
C LEU A 75 1.79 3.29 12.03
N LEU A 76 2.78 2.63 11.42
CA LEU A 76 2.98 2.61 9.98
C LEU A 76 1.74 2.05 9.27
N TYR A 77 1.21 0.92 9.72
CA TYR A 77 0.01 0.31 9.16
C TYR A 77 -1.19 1.25 9.20
N VAL A 78 -1.47 1.85 10.36
CA VAL A 78 -2.57 2.82 10.52
C VAL A 78 -2.37 4.03 9.61
N THR A 79 -1.15 4.54 9.52
CA THR A 79 -0.79 5.69 8.69
C THR A 79 -1.00 5.40 7.20
N ILE A 80 -0.62 4.20 6.74
CA ILE A 80 -0.84 3.76 5.35
C ILE A 80 -2.34 3.77 5.03
N VAL A 81 -3.17 3.13 5.86
CA VAL A 81 -4.62 3.05 5.62
C VAL A 81 -5.25 4.43 5.65
N ALA A 82 -4.88 5.27 6.62
CA ALA A 82 -5.36 6.65 6.72
C ALA A 82 -4.91 7.50 5.53
N GLY A 83 -3.67 7.33 5.06
CA GLY A 83 -3.12 8.03 3.89
C GLY A 83 -3.87 7.70 2.61
N VAL A 84 -4.22 6.44 2.38
CA VAL A 84 -5.01 6.03 1.21
C VAL A 84 -6.43 6.60 1.26
N ALA A 85 -7.07 6.59 2.43
CA ALA A 85 -8.38 7.20 2.62
C ALA A 85 -8.33 8.72 2.37
N LEU A 86 -7.32 9.40 2.91
CA LEU A 86 -7.11 10.83 2.68
C LEU A 86 -6.87 11.15 1.21
N MET A 87 -6.08 10.33 0.51
CA MET A 87 -5.85 10.48 -0.93
C MET A 87 -7.15 10.33 -1.72
N GLY A 88 -7.99 9.35 -1.38
CA GLY A 88 -9.31 9.20 -1.99
C GLY A 88 -10.21 10.42 -1.77
N LEU A 89 -10.13 11.07 -0.60
CA LEU A 89 -10.85 12.34 -0.34
C LEU A 89 -10.31 13.48 -1.20
N PHE A 90 -8.99 13.60 -1.37
CA PHE A 90 -8.40 14.58 -2.28
C PHE A 90 -8.83 14.35 -3.72
N ILE A 91 -8.82 13.11 -4.20
CA ILE A 91 -9.29 12.75 -5.54
C ILE A 91 -10.76 13.14 -5.72
N ARG A 92 -11.62 12.88 -4.72
CA ARG A 92 -13.02 13.30 -4.75
C ARG A 92 -13.18 14.82 -4.73
N TRP A 93 -12.34 15.52 -3.98
CA TRP A 93 -12.35 16.98 -3.94
C TRP A 93 -11.96 17.56 -5.31
N MET A 94 -10.90 17.04 -5.93
CA MET A 94 -10.48 17.42 -7.28
C MET A 94 -11.51 17.06 -8.34
N SER A 95 -12.25 15.95 -8.20
CA SER A 95 -13.26 15.55 -9.19
C SER A 95 -14.35 16.60 -9.39
N ARG A 96 -14.54 17.53 -8.43
CA ARG A 96 -15.54 18.61 -8.53
C ARG A 96 -15.25 19.61 -9.65
N THR A 97 -14.01 19.69 -10.14
CA THR A 97 -13.64 20.55 -11.28
C THR A 97 -13.87 19.88 -12.64
N PHE A 98 -14.29 18.61 -12.65
CA PHE A 98 -14.54 17.83 -13.87
C PHE A 98 -16.02 17.42 -13.95
N ASP A 99 -16.50 17.06 -15.15
CA ASP A 99 -17.87 16.56 -15.35
C ASP A 99 -18.08 15.17 -14.71
N ALA A 100 -17.01 14.46 -14.38
CA ALA A 100 -17.07 13.18 -13.69
C ALA A 100 -17.46 13.36 -12.21
N ARG A 101 -18.51 12.65 -11.77
CA ARG A 101 -18.97 12.65 -10.36
C ARG A 101 -18.80 11.28 -9.68
N PRO A 102 -17.56 10.77 -9.53
CA PRO A 102 -17.30 9.49 -8.86
C PRO A 102 -17.66 9.56 -7.37
N THR A 103 -18.14 8.46 -6.79
CA THR A 103 -18.40 8.31 -5.34
C THR A 103 -17.12 8.36 -4.50
N ILE A 104 -17.20 8.69 -3.20
CA ILE A 104 -16.00 8.66 -2.32
C ILE A 104 -15.36 7.27 -2.31
N ASN A 105 -16.17 6.20 -2.29
CA ASN A 105 -15.68 4.83 -2.29
C ASN A 105 -14.90 4.50 -3.57
N GLN A 106 -15.35 4.97 -4.74
CA GLN A 106 -14.60 4.80 -6.01
C GLN A 106 -13.28 5.56 -5.97
N CYS A 107 -13.24 6.76 -5.39
CA CYS A 107 -11.99 7.51 -5.27
C CYS A 107 -10.98 6.83 -4.31
N ILE A 108 -11.46 6.30 -3.17
CA ILE A 108 -10.61 5.56 -2.23
C ILE A 108 -10.17 4.22 -2.83
N GLY A 109 -11.06 3.50 -3.50
CA GLY A 109 -10.74 2.25 -4.17
C GLY A 109 -9.68 2.44 -5.27
N PHE A 110 -9.85 3.46 -6.12
CA PHE A 110 -8.83 3.85 -7.10
C PHE A 110 -7.47 4.14 -6.44
N ALA A 111 -7.45 4.90 -5.34
CA ALA A 111 -6.21 5.16 -4.60
C ALA A 111 -5.61 3.87 -4.03
N ALA A 112 -6.44 2.94 -3.52
CA ALA A 112 -6.01 1.65 -2.99
C ALA A 112 -5.37 0.74 -4.05
N TYR A 113 -5.87 0.75 -5.28
CA TYR A 113 -5.24 0.02 -6.39
C TYR A 113 -3.97 0.70 -6.91
N THR A 114 -3.93 2.04 -6.88
CA THR A 114 -2.76 2.80 -7.33
C THR A 114 -1.55 2.59 -6.41
N VAL A 115 -1.78 2.40 -5.11
CA VAL A 115 -0.72 2.17 -4.12
C VAL A 115 -0.27 0.69 -4.04
N THR A 116 -0.91 -0.24 -4.77
CA THR A 116 -0.53 -1.66 -4.77
C THR A 116 0.97 -1.91 -5.07
N PRO A 117 1.62 -1.22 -6.04
CA PRO A 117 3.07 -1.39 -6.25
C PRO A 117 3.91 -1.00 -5.03
N PHE A 118 3.48 0.02 -4.27
CA PHE A 118 4.16 0.42 -3.03
C PHE A 118 4.04 -0.67 -1.95
N PHE A 119 2.89 -1.33 -1.83
CA PHE A 119 2.74 -2.46 -0.91
C PHE A 119 3.66 -3.63 -1.26
N LEU A 120 3.84 -3.92 -2.55
CA LEU A 120 4.78 -4.94 -3.03
C LEU A 120 6.24 -4.52 -2.78
N ALA A 121 6.58 -3.24 -2.99
CA ALA A 121 7.89 -2.71 -2.65
C ALA A 121 8.21 -2.86 -1.14
N GLY A 122 7.18 -2.87 -0.29
CA GLY A 122 7.29 -3.17 1.15
C GLY A 122 7.98 -4.50 1.49
N ILE A 123 8.02 -5.47 0.57
CA ILE A 123 8.75 -6.74 0.74
C ILE A 123 10.26 -6.49 0.92
N ALA A 124 10.80 -5.42 0.32
CA ALA A 124 12.19 -5.00 0.53
C ALA A 124 12.50 -4.75 2.02
N GLY A 125 11.48 -4.44 2.83
CA GLY A 125 11.60 -4.29 4.28
C GLY A 125 12.09 -5.54 5.01
N LEU A 126 12.03 -6.74 4.40
CA LEU A 126 12.61 -7.96 4.96
C LEU A 126 14.13 -7.90 5.07
N TYR A 127 14.79 -7.13 4.21
CA TYR A 127 16.25 -6.98 4.21
C TYR A 127 16.59 -5.48 4.18
N PRO A 128 16.58 -4.80 5.34
CA PRO A 128 16.78 -3.36 5.44
C PRO A 128 18.26 -2.98 5.26
N SER A 129 18.79 -3.24 4.07
CA SER A 129 20.12 -2.81 3.66
C SER A 129 20.08 -1.39 3.11
N ARG A 130 21.19 -0.67 3.21
CA ARG A 130 21.32 0.70 2.66
C ARG A 130 20.91 0.79 1.19
N TRP A 131 21.24 -0.22 0.39
CA TRP A 131 20.92 -0.26 -1.03
C TRP A 131 19.44 -0.49 -1.35
N LEU A 132 18.67 -1.09 -0.43
CA LEU A 132 17.22 -1.29 -0.58
C LEU A 132 16.40 -0.20 0.11
N ALA A 133 17.01 0.53 1.05
CA ALA A 133 16.38 1.63 1.78
C ALA A 133 16.51 3.00 1.06
N ILE A 134 17.38 3.09 0.05
CA ILE A 134 17.59 4.26 -0.85
C ILE A 134 16.88 3.98 -2.18
#